data_AF-Q706G0-F1
#
_entry.id   AF-Q706G0-F1
#
_cell.length_a   1.000
_cell.length_b   1.000
_cell.length_c   1.000
_cell.angle_alpha   90.00
_cell.angle_beta   90.00
_cell.angle_gamma   90.00
#
_symmetry.space_group_name_H-M   'P 1'
#
loop_
_entity.id
_entity.type
_entity.pdbx_description
1 polymer ?
#
loop_
_entity_poly.entity_id
_entity_poly.type
_entity_poly.pdbx_seq_one_letter_code
_entity_poly.pdbx_strand_id
1 'polypeptide(L)'
;IDLNSTPPIAWFDNGCGLDVGGNTTILGKNSSKPWDKVVPGWDFPNAIIRTSMGIINVDIWKKANFDYWGDHVKVLNSIKSADDYDWTNARLSEQGNLASWRWNNQKNVIRVMYQFGIWDAKTVENLGAVRR
;
A
#
# COMPACT_ATOMS: atom_id res chain seq x y z
N ILE A 1 15.48 5.35 -0.91
CA ILE A 1 15.52 3.92 -1.30
C ILE A 1 16.94 3.44 -1.02
N ASP A 2 17.09 2.45 -0.15
CA ASP A 2 18.35 1.76 0.07
C ASP A 2 18.52 0.66 -0.97
N LEU A 3 19.51 0.86 -1.85
CA LEU A 3 19.86 -0.07 -2.93
C LEU A 3 20.95 -1.07 -2.52
N ASN A 4 21.53 -0.92 -1.33
CA ASN A 4 22.57 -1.82 -0.82
C ASN A 4 21.97 -2.98 0.01
N SER A 5 20.73 -2.84 0.48
CA SER A 5 19.96 -3.94 1.04
C SER A 5 19.59 -5.00 0.00
N THR A 6 19.49 -6.26 0.42
CA THR A 6 19.01 -7.38 -0.41
C THR A 6 17.79 -8.02 0.26
N PRO A 7 16.55 -7.79 -0.24
CA PRO A 7 16.19 -6.94 -1.38
C PRO A 7 16.32 -5.43 -1.08
N PRO A 8 16.36 -4.55 -2.11
CA PRO A 8 16.26 -3.11 -1.91
C PRO A 8 15.01 -2.68 -1.13
N ILE A 9 15.18 -1.75 -0.19
CA ILE A 9 14.13 -1.30 0.73
C ILE A 9 13.88 0.20 0.56
N ALA A 10 12.61 0.63 0.57
CA ALA A 10 12.28 2.04 0.75
C ALA A 10 12.04 2.33 2.24
N TRP A 11 12.97 3.03 2.88
CA TRP A 11 12.82 3.53 4.25
C TRP A 11 12.11 4.88 4.26
N PHE A 12 11.25 5.06 5.27
CA PHE A 12 10.49 6.28 5.52
C PHE A 12 10.90 6.89 6.86
N ASP A 13 10.68 8.19 7.02
CA ASP A 13 11.11 8.95 8.20
C ASP A 13 10.44 8.49 9.50
N ASN A 14 9.30 7.78 9.40
CA ASN A 14 8.62 7.17 10.54
C ASN A 14 9.24 5.83 10.98
N GLY A 15 10.37 5.42 10.39
CA GLY A 15 11.09 4.18 10.69
C GLY A 15 10.55 2.93 9.98
N CYS A 16 9.42 3.03 9.29
CA CYS A 16 8.89 1.93 8.49
C CYS A 16 9.73 1.70 7.23
N GLY A 17 9.88 0.43 6.85
CA GLY A 17 10.46 0.03 5.57
C GLY A 17 9.42 -0.61 4.66
N LEU A 18 9.49 -0.36 3.35
CA LEU A 18 8.70 -1.07 2.35
C LEU A 18 9.61 -1.99 1.53
N ASP A 19 9.32 -3.29 1.61
CA ASP A 19 9.90 -4.34 0.77
C ASP A 19 8.88 -4.73 -0.32
N VAL A 20 9.33 -4.75 -1.56
CA VAL A 20 8.53 -5.12 -2.75
C VAL A 20 9.14 -6.29 -3.52
N GLY A 21 9.91 -7.15 -2.84
CA GLY A 21 10.52 -8.34 -3.45
C GLY A 21 11.63 -8.00 -4.44
N GLY A 22 12.32 -6.88 -4.23
CA GLY A 22 13.48 -6.45 -5.03
C GLY A 22 13.19 -5.76 -6.36
N ASN A 23 11.92 -5.54 -6.72
CA ASN A 23 11.56 -4.80 -7.93
C ASN A 23 11.73 -3.29 -7.73
N THR A 24 12.85 -2.74 -8.18
CA THR A 24 13.15 -1.29 -8.03
C THR A 24 12.21 -0.37 -8.80
N THR A 25 11.52 -0.87 -9.84
CA THR A 25 10.50 -0.09 -10.57
C THR A 25 9.27 0.13 -9.71
N ILE A 26 8.84 -0.88 -8.94
CA ILE A 26 7.75 -0.74 -7.96
C ILE A 26 8.14 0.26 -6.86
N LEU A 27 9.42 0.31 -6.47
CA LEU A 27 9.93 1.36 -5.57
C LEU A 27 10.05 2.75 -6.23
N GLY A 28 9.76 2.88 -7.53
CA GLY A 28 9.84 4.16 -8.23
C GLY A 28 11.26 4.66 -8.45
N LYS A 29 12.25 3.77 -8.53
CA LYS A 29 13.62 4.18 -8.85
C LYS A 29 13.63 4.92 -10.19
N ASN A 30 14.18 6.14 -10.18
CA ASN A 30 14.30 7.05 -11.33
C ASN A 30 12.96 7.49 -11.97
N SER A 31 11.78 7.17 -11.39
CA SER A 31 10.51 7.70 -11.91
C SER A 31 10.31 9.15 -11.48
N SER A 32 9.62 9.92 -12.35
CA SER A 32 9.09 11.24 -11.97
C SER A 32 8.16 11.10 -10.76
N LYS A 33 8.17 12.10 -9.88
CA LYS A 33 7.43 12.12 -8.61
C LYS A 33 6.37 13.23 -8.63
N PRO A 34 5.31 13.10 -9.46
CA PRO A 34 4.28 14.12 -9.50
C PRO A 34 3.52 14.19 -8.17
N TRP A 35 3.23 15.41 -7.73
CA TRP A 35 2.43 15.70 -6.53
C TRP A 35 0.96 15.95 -6.89
N ASP A 36 0.36 15.00 -7.60
CA ASP A 36 -1.03 15.04 -8.04
C ASP A 36 -1.91 14.00 -7.32
N LYS A 37 -3.17 13.94 -7.73
CA LYS A 37 -4.18 13.01 -7.19
C LYS A 37 -4.24 11.67 -7.94
N VAL A 38 -3.33 11.40 -8.87
CA VAL A 38 -3.37 10.17 -9.67
C VAL A 38 -2.54 9.09 -8.99
N VAL A 39 -3.17 8.02 -8.49
CA VAL A 39 -2.42 6.91 -7.88
C VAL A 39 -1.50 6.26 -8.91
N PRO A 40 -0.18 6.21 -8.68
CA PRO A 40 0.73 5.67 -9.66
C PRO A 40 0.60 4.13 -9.64
N GLY A 41 0.67 3.51 -10.83
CA GLY A 41 0.61 2.04 -10.95
C GLY A 41 1.82 1.34 -10.34
N TRP A 42 2.97 2.03 -10.31
CA TRP A 42 4.21 1.68 -9.61
C TRP A 42 4.63 2.88 -8.76
N ASP A 43 5.84 2.91 -8.18
CA ASP A 43 6.25 4.00 -7.25
C ASP A 43 5.42 4.05 -5.97
N PHE A 44 5.35 2.90 -5.30
CA PHE A 44 4.60 2.73 -4.05
C PHE A 44 5.06 3.68 -2.95
N PRO A 45 6.36 4.02 -2.80
CA PRO A 45 6.77 5.02 -1.83
C PRO A 45 6.09 6.38 -2.06
N ASN A 46 6.03 6.87 -3.30
CA ASN A 46 5.34 8.11 -3.60
C ASN A 46 3.82 8.00 -3.35
N ALA A 47 3.20 6.86 -3.67
CA ALA A 47 1.79 6.63 -3.36
C ALA A 47 1.52 6.70 -1.84
N ILE A 48 2.38 6.08 -1.03
CA ILE A 48 2.27 6.08 0.45
C ILE A 48 2.47 7.49 1.01
N ILE A 49 3.52 8.22 0.59
CA ILE A 49 3.78 9.60 1.05
C ILE A 49 2.61 10.52 0.70
N ARG A 50 2.08 10.45 -0.53
CA ARG A 50 0.93 11.28 -0.91
C ARG A 50 -0.36 10.87 -0.20
N THR A 51 -0.47 9.62 0.24
CA THR A 51 -1.59 9.18 1.08
C THR A 51 -1.45 9.73 2.51
N SER A 52 -0.24 9.70 3.09
CA SER A 52 0.00 10.28 4.42
C SER A 52 -0.21 11.79 4.47
N MET A 53 -0.01 12.49 3.34
CA MET A 53 -0.29 13.92 3.19
C MET A 53 -1.76 14.24 2.88
N GLY A 54 -2.62 13.22 2.72
CA GLY A 54 -4.03 13.41 2.35
C GLY A 54 -4.28 13.84 0.89
N ILE A 55 -3.23 13.90 0.05
CA ILE A 55 -3.37 14.21 -1.39
C ILE A 55 -4.12 13.06 -2.09
N ILE A 56 -3.75 11.82 -1.78
CA ILE A 56 -4.50 10.62 -2.16
C ILE A 56 -5.31 10.19 -0.94
N ASN A 57 -6.62 10.43 -0.97
CA ASN A 57 -7.53 9.93 0.05
C ASN A 57 -8.12 8.56 -0.33
N VAL A 58 -8.92 7.97 0.57
CA VAL A 58 -9.55 6.66 0.34
C VAL A 58 -10.40 6.66 -0.95
N ASP A 59 -11.16 7.72 -1.23
CA ASP A 59 -12.02 7.79 -2.43
C ASP A 59 -11.23 7.82 -3.74
N ILE A 60 -10.02 8.38 -3.72
CA ILE A 60 -9.08 8.28 -4.84
C ILE A 60 -8.55 6.85 -4.97
N TRP A 61 -8.18 6.21 -3.86
CA TRP A 61 -7.76 4.80 -3.85
C TRP A 61 -8.83 3.84 -4.37
N LYS A 62 -10.13 4.10 -4.15
CA LYS A 62 -11.23 3.27 -4.71
C LYS A 62 -11.22 3.18 -6.24
N LYS A 63 -10.56 4.11 -6.93
CA LYS A 63 -10.48 4.19 -8.40
C LYS A 63 -9.12 3.74 -8.94
N ALA A 64 -8.22 3.30 -8.07
CA ALA A 64 -6.84 3.02 -8.41
C ALA A 64 -6.64 1.70 -9.16
N ASN A 65 -5.43 1.52 -9.69
CA ASN A 65 -4.95 0.25 -10.17
C ASN A 65 -4.15 -0.46 -9.05
N PHE A 66 -4.42 -1.75 -8.86
CA PHE A 66 -3.83 -2.58 -7.81
C PHE A 66 -2.87 -3.65 -8.35
N ASP A 67 -2.47 -3.57 -9.63
CA ASP A 67 -1.87 -4.68 -10.35
C ASP A 67 -0.62 -5.26 -9.65
N TYR A 68 0.20 -4.38 -9.05
CA TYR A 68 1.47 -4.78 -8.45
C TYR A 68 1.44 -4.89 -6.91
N TRP A 69 0.29 -4.66 -6.26
CA TRP A 69 0.14 -4.74 -4.80
C TRP A 69 -0.02 -6.19 -4.31
N GLY A 70 0.88 -7.08 -4.75
CA GLY A 70 0.84 -8.51 -4.43
C GLY A 70 1.21 -8.85 -2.98
N ASP A 71 0.98 -10.11 -2.59
CA ASP A 71 1.25 -10.60 -1.22
C ASP A 71 2.74 -10.58 -0.83
N HIS A 72 3.64 -10.42 -1.80
CA HIS A 72 5.08 -10.25 -1.57
C HIS A 72 5.44 -8.86 -0.99
N VAL A 73 4.54 -7.88 -1.08
CA VAL A 73 4.77 -6.55 -0.51
C VAL A 73 4.70 -6.63 1.01
N LYS A 74 5.73 -6.13 1.70
CA LYS A 74 5.84 -6.22 3.17
C LYS A 74 6.23 -4.87 3.77
N VAL A 75 5.72 -4.63 4.97
CA VAL A 75 6.13 -3.50 5.81
C VAL A 75 7.07 -4.02 6.89
N LEU A 76 8.25 -3.41 6.98
CA LEU A 76 9.24 -3.63 8.03
C LEU A 76 9.05 -2.56 9.11
N ASN A 77 9.28 -2.91 10.37
CA ASN A 77 9.15 -2.00 11.52
C ASN A 77 7.81 -1.23 11.53
N SER A 78 6.72 -1.95 11.31
CA SER A 78 5.39 -1.35 11.21
C SER A 78 4.97 -0.66 12.50
N ILE A 79 4.32 0.50 12.38
CA ILE A 79 3.73 1.23 13.51
C ILE A 79 2.53 0.46 14.08
N LYS A 80 1.75 -0.20 13.22
CA LYS A 80 0.62 -1.05 13.61
C LYS A 80 0.81 -2.47 13.09
N SER A 81 0.32 -3.47 13.81
CA SER A 81 0.55 -4.86 13.44
C SER A 81 -0.36 -5.28 12.28
N ALA A 82 0.17 -6.04 11.32
CA ALA A 82 -0.68 -6.71 10.36
C ALA A 82 -1.57 -7.78 11.02
N ASP A 83 -1.18 -8.29 12.19
CA ASP A 83 -1.91 -9.35 12.89
C ASP A 83 -3.13 -8.85 13.66
N ASP A 84 -3.34 -7.53 13.72
CA ASP A 84 -4.51 -6.91 14.37
C ASP A 84 -5.83 -7.28 13.65
N TYR A 85 -5.75 -7.66 12.36
CA TYR A 85 -6.92 -7.94 11.52
C TYR A 85 -6.73 -9.15 10.59
N ASP A 86 -7.85 -9.76 10.22
CA ASP A 86 -8.01 -10.53 9.00
C ASP A 86 -8.35 -9.59 7.83
N TRP A 87 -7.50 -9.59 6.81
CA TRP A 87 -7.59 -8.74 5.62
C TRP A 87 -8.30 -9.43 4.45
N THR A 88 -8.72 -10.68 4.60
CA THR A 88 -9.27 -11.51 3.51
C THR A 88 -10.40 -10.82 2.76
N ASN A 89 -11.25 -10.08 3.47
CA ASN A 89 -12.40 -9.35 2.93
C ASN A 89 -12.16 -7.85 2.70
N ALA A 90 -10.96 -7.35 2.99
CA ALA A 90 -10.66 -5.93 2.90
C ALA A 90 -10.56 -5.46 1.43
N ARG A 91 -11.42 -4.54 0.99
CA ARG A 91 -11.54 -4.08 -0.40
C ARG A 91 -11.75 -2.57 -0.51
N LEU A 92 -11.17 -1.97 -1.56
CA LEU A 92 -11.29 -0.56 -1.90
C LEU A 92 -12.38 -0.31 -2.93
N SER A 93 -12.62 -1.26 -3.83
CA SER A 93 -13.65 -1.18 -4.86
C SER A 93 -14.56 -2.40 -4.81
N GLU A 94 -15.64 -2.38 -5.58
CA GLU A 94 -16.39 -3.59 -5.91
C GLU A 94 -15.60 -4.48 -6.88
N GLN A 95 -15.95 -5.77 -6.93
CA GLN A 95 -15.24 -6.74 -7.76
C GLN A 95 -15.48 -6.51 -9.26
N GLY A 96 -16.73 -6.30 -9.66
CA GLY A 96 -17.10 -6.14 -11.07
C GLY A 96 -16.45 -7.19 -11.97
N ASN A 97 -15.81 -6.72 -13.06
CA ASN A 97 -15.05 -7.56 -13.99
C ASN A 97 -13.54 -7.61 -13.68
N LEU A 98 -13.11 -7.25 -12.46
CA LEU A 98 -11.70 -7.30 -12.09
C LEU A 98 -11.19 -8.73 -12.05
N ALA A 99 -10.00 -8.96 -12.61
CA ALA A 99 -9.32 -10.24 -12.48
C ALA A 99 -9.06 -10.58 -11.00
N SER A 100 -9.20 -11.87 -10.64
CA SER A 100 -9.15 -12.33 -9.24
C SER A 100 -7.86 -11.94 -8.50
N TRP A 101 -6.72 -11.93 -9.19
CA TRP A 101 -5.45 -11.51 -8.60
C TRP A 101 -5.45 -10.01 -8.24
N ARG A 102 -5.99 -9.17 -9.13
CA ARG A 102 -6.14 -7.73 -8.88
C ARG A 102 -7.16 -7.43 -7.79
N TRP A 103 -8.23 -8.24 -7.73
CA TRP A 103 -9.20 -8.21 -6.63
C TRP A 103 -8.52 -8.49 -5.29
N ASN A 104 -7.69 -9.53 -5.23
CA ASN A 104 -7.00 -9.94 -4.01
C ASN A 104 -5.93 -8.93 -3.58
N ASN A 105 -5.25 -8.26 -4.50
CA ASN A 105 -4.21 -7.28 -4.18
C ASN A 105 -4.72 -6.07 -3.37
N GLN A 106 -6.02 -5.76 -3.43
CA GLN A 106 -6.59 -4.61 -2.71
C GLN A 106 -6.34 -4.67 -1.20
N LYS A 107 -6.41 -5.88 -0.61
CA LYS A 107 -6.16 -6.10 0.81
C LYS A 107 -4.77 -5.60 1.24
N ASN A 108 -3.78 -5.67 0.34
CA ASN A 108 -2.40 -5.29 0.63
C ASN A 108 -2.23 -3.79 0.70
N VAL A 109 -2.95 -3.00 -0.11
CA VAL A 109 -2.96 -1.54 0.02
C VAL A 109 -3.48 -1.15 1.41
N ILE A 110 -4.63 -1.71 1.80
CA ILE A 110 -5.29 -1.41 3.06
C ILE A 110 -4.39 -1.77 4.25
N ARG A 111 -3.84 -2.99 4.23
CA ARG A 111 -2.89 -3.46 5.24
C ARG A 111 -1.65 -2.56 5.31
N VAL A 112 -1.03 -2.23 4.18
CA VAL A 112 0.18 -1.38 4.15
C VAL A 112 -0.12 0.00 4.74
N MET A 113 -1.20 0.67 4.30
CA MET A 113 -1.55 1.99 4.85
C MET A 113 -1.83 1.96 6.35
N TYR A 114 -2.43 0.88 6.85
CA TYR A 114 -2.61 0.66 8.29
C TYR A 114 -1.30 0.47 9.03
N GLN A 115 -0.42 -0.42 8.53
CA GLN A 115 0.89 -0.71 9.13
C GLN A 115 1.80 0.53 9.18
N PHE A 116 1.71 1.41 8.19
CA PHE A 116 2.38 2.71 8.17
C PHE A 116 1.76 3.74 9.11
N GLY A 117 0.66 3.42 9.80
CA GLY A 117 -0.05 4.32 10.70
C GLY A 117 -0.90 5.38 9.99
N ILE A 118 -1.07 5.30 8.67
CA ILE A 118 -1.78 6.30 7.87
C ILE A 118 -3.29 6.12 7.97
N TRP A 119 -3.77 4.89 7.85
CA TRP A 119 -5.19 4.57 8.06
C TRP A 119 -5.42 4.05 9.48
N ASP A 120 -6.52 4.48 10.08
CA ASP A 120 -6.95 4.07 11.41
C ASP A 120 -7.82 2.82 11.38
N ALA A 121 -8.13 2.30 12.57
CA ALA A 121 -8.96 1.11 12.76
C ALA A 121 -10.32 1.27 12.08
N LYS A 122 -10.99 2.41 12.33
CA LYS A 122 -12.29 2.73 11.74
C LYS A 122 -12.25 2.69 10.21
N THR A 123 -11.21 3.26 9.60
CA THR A 123 -11.06 3.28 8.15
C THR A 123 -10.91 1.87 7.59
N VAL A 124 -10.03 1.04 8.17
CA VAL A 124 -9.81 -0.31 7.63
C VAL A 124 -10.98 -1.27 7.89
N GLU A 125 -11.66 -1.13 9.02
CA GLU A 125 -12.88 -1.88 9.34
C GLU A 125 -14.02 -1.54 8.37
N ASN A 126 -14.21 -0.25 8.03
CA ASN A 126 -15.17 0.17 7.00
C ASN A 126 -14.82 -0.35 5.60
N LEU A 127 -13.55 -0.71 5.37
CA LEU A 127 -13.09 -1.32 4.13
C LEU A 127 -13.13 -2.85 4.18
N GLY A 128 -13.65 -3.46 5.25
CA GLY A 128 -13.85 -4.90 5.36
C GLY A 128 -12.73 -5.68 6.05
N ALA A 129 -11.77 -5.01 6.69
CA ALA A 129 -10.86 -5.68 7.62
C ALA A 129 -11.64 -6.14 8.87
N VAL A 130 -11.43 -7.36 9.33
CA VAL A 130 -12.13 -7.94 10.49
C VAL A 130 -11.14 -8.11 11.63
N ARG A 131 -11.42 -7.52 12.79
CA ARG A 131 -10.51 -7.59 13.94
C ARG A 131 -10.34 -9.03 14.42
N ARG A 132 -9.12 -9.42 14.78
CA ARG A 132 -8.81 -10.74 15.36
C ARG A 132 -8.95 -10.77 16.87
#